data_AF-A0A804L717-F1
#
_entry.id   AF-A0A804L717-F1
#
_cell.length_a   1.000
_cell.length_b   1.000
_cell.length_c   1.000
_cell.angle_alpha   90.00
_cell.angle_beta   90.00
_cell.angle_gamma   90.00
#
_symmetry.space_group_name_H-M   'P 1'
#
loop_
_entity.id
_entity.type
_entity.pdbx_description
1 polymer ?
#
loop_
_entity_poly.entity_id
_entity_poly.type
_entity_poly.pdbx_seq_one_letter_code
_entity_poly.pdbx_strand_id
1 'polypeptide(L)'
;MILRIRSRDGMERVAVPDPSTATVATLCSLIESHLGVPATVQTLSLDHNLLLPSKAQSPALDPATPLSSLPIGHGSIVYLSYPADLRRAAAAPTPPPFTPAGSFGRHKMTIDDLIARQVRVARQESPHCDAASFDRDAAHAFQLYVADTLAFAVKRAGFLYGHVDQASHSVAIDFVYEPPQQGSEDAAALFRDPDEEALVEAIAAGLGMRRVGFIFTQAVGRKAGTAEYTMSGREVLQAAEMQAEGGIPEWVTAVVKLDVAEDGAADVHFEAFQMSDICVRLFKEGWFVTEFGEDDDPRVSRMKKDVVVGGKDTREVDNDFFLVPVKISDHQGPLSSSFPIENRITRVTLKALKNHLDRTKHLPFVRRISDFHLLLLLARFLDVNADVPTLAECVQKQSSVPEGYQLLIESMAAAS
;
A
#
# COMPACT_ATOMS: atom_id res chain seq x y z
N MET A 1 13.21 -38.70 -52.07
CA MET A 1 14.29 -38.86 -51.05
C MET A 1 15.26 -37.68 -51.11
N ILE A 2 15.90 -37.29 -50.01
CA ILE A 2 16.95 -36.26 -50.03
C ILE A 2 18.32 -36.93 -50.01
N LEU A 3 19.15 -36.66 -51.02
CA LEU A 3 20.55 -37.10 -51.07
C LEU A 3 21.50 -35.98 -50.65
N ARG A 4 22.62 -36.34 -50.02
CA ARG A 4 23.67 -35.40 -49.64
C ARG A 4 24.78 -35.46 -50.68
N ILE A 5 24.90 -34.43 -51.51
CA ILE A 5 25.93 -34.36 -52.56
C ILE A 5 27.19 -33.73 -51.97
N ARG A 6 28.24 -34.54 -51.80
CA ARG A 6 29.55 -34.07 -51.33
C ARG A 6 30.44 -33.76 -52.53
N SER A 7 31.08 -32.61 -52.49
CA SER A 7 31.88 -32.07 -53.58
C SER A 7 33.04 -31.24 -52.99
N ARG A 8 33.93 -30.74 -53.83
CA ARG A 8 35.05 -29.90 -53.35
C ARG A 8 34.63 -28.63 -52.62
N ASP A 9 33.49 -28.02 -52.97
CA ASP A 9 33.05 -26.75 -52.36
C ASP A 9 32.13 -26.96 -51.13
N GLY A 10 31.78 -28.21 -50.78
CA GLY A 10 30.93 -28.48 -49.62
C GLY A 10 30.00 -29.67 -49.77
N MET A 11 29.07 -29.79 -48.82
CA MET A 11 28.01 -30.79 -48.83
C MET A 11 26.66 -30.11 -48.98
N GLU A 12 25.92 -30.51 -50.01
CA GLU A 12 24.62 -29.93 -50.35
C GLU A 12 23.52 -30.98 -50.29
N ARG A 13 22.27 -30.55 -50.13
CA ARG A 13 21.11 -31.46 -50.10
C ARG A 13 20.31 -31.32 -51.38
N VAL A 14 20.18 -32.41 -52.14
CA VAL A 14 19.38 -32.46 -53.36
C VAL A 14 18.18 -33.37 -53.11
N ALA A 15 16.99 -32.83 -53.30
CA ALA A 15 15.74 -33.59 -53.20
C ALA A 15 15.46 -34.29 -54.53
N VAL A 16 15.32 -35.60 -54.49
CA VAL A 16 14.88 -36.45 -55.60
C VAL A 16 13.40 -36.76 -55.39
N PRO A 17 12.46 -36.16 -56.14
CA PRO A 17 11.02 -36.30 -55.89
C PRO A 17 10.54 -37.75 -55.98
N ASP A 18 10.90 -38.46 -57.05
CA ASP A 18 10.44 -39.82 -57.35
C ASP A 18 11.61 -40.83 -57.40
N PRO A 19 12.07 -41.36 -56.24
CA PRO A 19 13.28 -42.16 -56.18
C PRO A 19 13.16 -43.56 -56.81
N SER A 20 11.93 -44.06 -57.04
CA SER A 20 11.69 -45.40 -57.59
C SER A 20 11.88 -45.48 -59.10
N THR A 21 11.73 -44.36 -59.83
CA THR A 21 11.85 -44.27 -61.29
C THR A 21 13.04 -43.43 -61.74
N ALA A 22 13.69 -42.70 -60.83
CA ALA A 22 14.83 -41.84 -61.14
C ALA A 22 16.11 -42.62 -61.46
N THR A 23 16.87 -42.13 -62.44
CA THR A 23 18.19 -42.64 -62.84
C THR A 23 19.31 -41.72 -62.37
N VAL A 24 20.56 -42.18 -62.48
CA VAL A 24 21.75 -41.34 -62.24
C VAL A 24 21.75 -40.12 -63.16
N ALA A 25 21.32 -40.23 -64.42
CA ALA A 25 21.14 -39.09 -65.32
C ALA A 25 20.14 -38.06 -64.78
N THR A 26 19.03 -38.52 -64.20
CA THR A 26 18.02 -37.65 -63.58
C THR A 26 18.62 -36.89 -62.39
N LEU A 27 19.45 -37.56 -61.59
CA LEU A 27 20.18 -36.93 -60.49
C LEU A 27 21.17 -35.87 -61.00
N CYS A 28 21.89 -36.13 -62.10
CA CYS A 28 22.79 -35.14 -62.69
C CYS A 28 22.03 -33.87 -63.14
N SER A 29 20.86 -34.01 -63.77
CA SER A 29 20.02 -32.87 -64.14
C SER A 29 19.51 -32.09 -62.93
N LEU A 30 19.15 -32.77 -61.84
CA LEU A 30 18.76 -32.12 -60.59
C LEU A 30 19.94 -31.35 -59.98
N ILE A 31 21.13 -31.93 -59.96
CA ILE A 31 22.36 -31.27 -59.51
C ILE A 31 22.66 -30.04 -60.39
N GLU A 32 22.45 -30.12 -61.70
CA GLU A 32 22.62 -28.98 -62.61
C GLU A 32 21.67 -27.84 -62.26
N SER A 33 20.38 -28.13 -62.05
CA SER A 33 19.41 -27.12 -61.65
C SER A 33 19.66 -26.50 -60.27
N HIS A 34 20.13 -27.29 -59.29
CA HIS A 34 20.30 -26.84 -57.90
C HIS A 34 21.66 -26.20 -57.64
N LEU A 35 22.72 -26.74 -58.23
CA LEU A 35 24.10 -26.35 -57.94
C LEU A 35 24.78 -25.63 -59.13
N GLY A 36 24.11 -25.55 -60.28
CA GLY A 36 24.63 -24.89 -61.48
C GLY A 36 25.81 -25.60 -62.14
N VAL A 37 26.00 -26.91 -61.87
CA VAL A 37 27.08 -27.71 -62.47
C VAL A 37 26.51 -28.46 -63.68
N PRO A 38 26.97 -28.20 -64.92
CA PRO A 38 26.40 -28.85 -66.11
C PRO A 38 26.52 -30.37 -66.08
N ALA A 39 25.46 -31.12 -66.39
CA ALA A 39 25.45 -32.59 -66.32
C ALA A 39 26.57 -33.25 -67.16
N THR A 40 27.02 -32.61 -68.23
CA THR A 40 28.08 -33.10 -69.14
C THR A 40 29.48 -33.18 -68.51
N VAL A 41 29.72 -32.44 -67.42
CA VAL A 41 31.01 -32.39 -66.72
C VAL A 41 30.95 -32.99 -65.32
N GLN A 42 29.80 -33.56 -64.94
CA GLN A 42 29.61 -34.22 -63.66
C GLN A 42 30.13 -35.65 -63.70
N THR A 43 30.96 -36.02 -62.73
CA THR A 43 31.29 -37.41 -62.42
C THR A 43 30.73 -37.74 -61.04
N LEU A 44 29.82 -38.70 -60.96
CA LEU A 44 29.21 -39.17 -59.71
C LEU A 44 29.79 -40.52 -59.31
N SER A 45 30.08 -40.69 -58.02
CA SER A 45 30.47 -41.97 -57.44
C SER A 45 29.96 -42.10 -56.00
N LEU A 46 29.84 -43.34 -55.53
CA LEU A 46 29.58 -43.64 -54.13
C LEU A 46 30.89 -43.74 -53.32
N ASP A 47 32.05 -43.80 -54.00
CA ASP A 47 33.34 -43.80 -53.33
C ASP A 47 33.80 -42.37 -53.01
N HIS A 48 34.13 -42.15 -51.74
CA HIS A 48 34.71 -40.92 -51.23
C HIS A 48 36.07 -40.58 -51.86
N ASN A 49 36.80 -41.58 -52.39
CA ASN A 49 38.10 -41.38 -53.04
C ASN A 49 38.01 -40.55 -54.32
N LEU A 50 36.81 -40.37 -54.90
CA LEU A 50 36.59 -39.55 -56.10
C LEU A 50 37.10 -38.11 -55.93
N LEU A 51 37.11 -37.59 -54.70
CA LEU A 51 37.54 -36.22 -54.41
C LEU A 51 39.01 -36.12 -53.97
N LEU A 52 39.74 -37.24 -53.91
CA LEU A 52 41.14 -37.27 -53.52
C LEU A 52 42.06 -37.24 -54.75
N PRO A 53 43.24 -36.59 -54.69
CA PRO A 53 44.18 -36.45 -55.82
C PRO A 53 44.93 -37.74 -56.21
N SER A 54 44.47 -38.93 -55.79
CA SER A 54 45.15 -40.22 -55.98
C SER A 54 44.93 -40.81 -57.38
N LYS A 55 45.94 -41.50 -57.94
CA LYS A 55 45.93 -42.14 -59.28
C LYS A 55 45.04 -43.42 -59.38
N ALA A 56 44.24 -43.74 -58.37
CA ALA A 56 43.32 -44.89 -58.40
C ALA A 56 42.00 -44.51 -59.06
N GLN A 57 41.57 -45.28 -60.07
CA GLN A 57 40.30 -45.03 -60.77
C GLN A 57 39.12 -45.36 -59.83
N SER A 58 38.34 -44.34 -59.45
CA SER A 58 37.05 -44.55 -58.77
C SER A 58 36.00 -44.89 -59.83
N PRO A 59 35.20 -45.96 -59.69
CA PRO A 59 34.18 -46.29 -60.67
C PRO A 59 33.12 -45.19 -60.68
N ALA A 60 32.94 -44.56 -61.84
CA ALA A 60 31.87 -43.59 -62.07
C ALA A 60 30.54 -44.35 -62.22
N LEU A 61 29.46 -43.78 -61.69
CA LEU A 61 28.12 -44.32 -61.87
C LEU A 61 27.67 -44.11 -63.32
N ASP A 62 27.17 -45.16 -63.95
CA ASP A 62 26.61 -45.08 -65.31
C ASP A 62 25.29 -44.28 -65.28
N PRO A 63 25.15 -43.21 -66.09
CA PRO A 63 23.94 -42.39 -66.19
C PRO A 63 22.64 -43.17 -66.41
N ALA A 64 22.69 -44.33 -67.08
CA ALA A 64 21.53 -45.17 -67.36
C ALA A 64 21.07 -46.01 -66.16
N THR A 65 21.87 -46.08 -65.08
CA THR A 65 21.57 -46.91 -63.91
C THR A 65 20.40 -46.32 -63.10
N PRO A 66 19.38 -47.12 -62.74
CA PRO A 66 18.31 -46.65 -61.85
C PRO A 66 18.84 -46.47 -60.43
N LEU A 67 18.46 -45.37 -59.77
CA LEU A 67 18.89 -45.05 -58.40
C LEU A 67 18.46 -46.12 -57.38
N SER A 68 17.35 -46.81 -57.65
CA SER A 68 16.84 -47.92 -56.84
C SER A 68 17.72 -49.17 -56.84
N SER A 69 18.59 -49.35 -57.84
CA SER A 69 19.56 -50.46 -57.89
C SER A 69 20.87 -50.16 -57.17
N LEU A 70 21.08 -48.90 -56.76
CA LEU A 70 22.27 -48.49 -56.03
C LEU A 70 22.01 -48.58 -54.51
N PRO A 71 23.04 -48.82 -53.68
CA PRO A 71 22.89 -48.88 -52.22
C PRO A 71 22.76 -47.47 -51.61
N ILE A 72 21.79 -46.68 -52.07
CA ILE A 72 21.51 -45.32 -51.64
C ILE A 72 20.08 -45.18 -51.13
N GLY A 73 19.93 -44.47 -50.01
CA GLY A 73 18.65 -44.17 -49.39
C GLY A 73 18.54 -42.71 -48.98
N HIS A 74 17.51 -42.38 -48.19
CA HIS A 74 17.33 -41.02 -47.70
C HIS A 74 18.50 -40.59 -46.79
N GLY A 75 19.21 -39.53 -47.18
CA GLY A 75 20.36 -39.00 -46.45
C GLY A 75 21.71 -39.59 -46.86
N SER A 76 21.74 -40.55 -47.78
CA SER A 76 22.98 -41.13 -48.31
C SER A 76 23.84 -40.07 -49.00
N ILE A 77 25.16 -40.26 -48.92
CA ILE A 77 26.14 -39.35 -49.51
C ILE A 77 26.52 -39.87 -50.90
N VAL A 78 26.49 -38.97 -51.89
CA VAL A 78 27.01 -39.21 -53.24
C VAL A 78 28.10 -38.18 -53.50
N TYR A 79 29.23 -38.63 -54.01
CA TYR A 79 30.38 -37.77 -54.29
C TYR A 79 30.31 -37.27 -55.74
N LEU A 80 30.48 -35.96 -55.90
CA LEU A 80 30.43 -35.25 -57.17
C LEU A 80 31.78 -34.56 -57.45
N SER A 81 32.40 -34.93 -58.56
CA SER A 81 33.59 -34.27 -59.12
C SER A 81 33.27 -33.56 -60.43
N TYR A 82 33.87 -32.39 -60.63
CA TYR A 82 33.78 -31.57 -61.85
C TYR A 82 34.98 -30.59 -61.92
N PRO A 83 35.33 -30.04 -63.11
CA PRO A 83 36.52 -29.21 -63.31
C PRO A 83 36.67 -28.03 -62.34
N ALA A 84 37.91 -27.72 -61.93
CA ALA A 84 38.27 -26.62 -60.99
C ALA A 84 37.77 -25.24 -61.41
N ASP A 85 37.69 -25.04 -62.72
CA ASP A 85 37.55 -23.72 -63.34
C ASP A 85 36.08 -23.24 -63.33
N LEU A 86 35.13 -24.15 -63.09
CA LEU A 86 33.72 -23.83 -62.92
C LEU A 86 33.47 -23.33 -61.49
N ARG A 87 33.27 -22.00 -61.35
CA ARG A 87 32.78 -21.37 -60.12
C ARG A 87 31.26 -21.52 -60.02
N ARG A 88 30.75 -22.04 -58.90
CA ARG A 88 29.30 -22.08 -58.63
C ARG A 88 28.76 -20.65 -58.53
N ALA A 89 27.64 -20.38 -59.19
CA ALA A 89 26.82 -19.22 -58.86
C ALA A 89 26.11 -19.53 -57.53
N ALA A 90 26.72 -19.18 -56.40
CA ALA A 90 26.04 -19.27 -55.11
C ALA A 90 24.82 -18.35 -55.15
N ALA A 91 23.61 -18.92 -55.00
CA ALA A 91 22.41 -18.13 -54.75
C ALA A 91 22.64 -17.33 -53.47
N ALA A 92 22.72 -16.00 -53.59
CA ALA A 92 22.89 -15.12 -52.46
C ALA A 92 21.71 -15.30 -51.49
N PRO A 93 21.93 -15.53 -50.18
CA PRO A 93 20.84 -15.53 -49.23
C PRO A 93 20.29 -14.10 -49.13
N THR A 94 19.06 -13.91 -49.60
CA THR A 94 18.28 -12.70 -49.30
C THR A 94 18.20 -12.57 -47.78
N PRO A 95 18.62 -11.46 -47.16
CA PRO A 95 18.42 -11.26 -45.74
C PRO A 95 16.91 -11.32 -45.46
N PRO A 96 16.45 -12.04 -44.43
CA PRO A 96 15.04 -12.01 -44.05
C PRO A 96 14.68 -10.56 -43.69
N PRO A 97 13.43 -10.13 -43.92
CA PRO A 97 12.97 -8.82 -43.46
C PRO A 97 13.23 -8.70 -41.96
N PHE A 98 13.70 -7.53 -41.53
CA PHE A 98 13.92 -7.19 -40.13
C PHE A 98 12.62 -7.43 -39.33
N THR A 99 12.50 -8.58 -38.69
CA THR A 99 11.54 -8.80 -37.60
C THR A 99 12.27 -8.51 -36.31
N PRO A 100 11.95 -7.41 -35.59
CA PRO A 100 12.60 -7.13 -34.32
C PRO A 100 12.32 -8.29 -33.36
N ALA A 101 13.38 -9.00 -32.97
CA ALA A 101 13.32 -9.94 -31.88
C ALA A 101 13.01 -9.14 -30.61
N GLY A 102 11.78 -9.26 -30.11
CA GLY A 102 11.30 -8.60 -28.90
C GLY A 102 11.96 -9.16 -27.63
N SER A 103 13.29 -9.11 -27.53
CA SER A 103 14.09 -9.64 -26.41
C SER A 103 14.61 -8.55 -25.46
N PHE A 104 14.22 -7.28 -25.65
CA PHE A 104 14.37 -6.24 -24.63
C PHE A 104 12.99 -5.74 -24.22
N GLY A 105 12.42 -6.35 -23.17
CA GLY A 105 11.27 -5.88 -22.40
C GLY A 105 10.00 -5.55 -23.20
N ARG A 106 8.91 -6.28 -22.96
CA ARG A 106 7.59 -5.97 -23.54
C ARG A 106 7.03 -4.57 -23.22
N HIS A 107 7.72 -3.77 -22.40
CA HIS A 107 7.48 -2.33 -22.24
C HIS A 107 8.79 -1.57 -22.47
N LYS A 108 8.87 -0.83 -23.59
CA LYS A 108 9.82 0.29 -23.68
C LYS A 108 9.37 1.30 -22.63
N MET A 109 10.19 1.57 -21.62
CA MET A 109 9.90 2.59 -20.61
C MET A 109 9.66 3.92 -21.32
N THR A 110 8.40 4.33 -21.42
CA THR A 110 8.01 5.59 -22.04
C THR A 110 8.23 6.75 -21.06
N ILE A 111 8.25 7.98 -21.56
CA ILE A 111 8.25 9.18 -20.70
C ILE A 111 7.01 9.17 -19.80
N ASP A 112 5.88 8.67 -20.29
CA ASP A 112 4.65 8.51 -19.51
C ASP A 112 4.80 7.44 -18.42
N ASP A 113 5.52 6.33 -18.68
CA ASP A 113 5.85 5.34 -17.65
C ASP A 113 6.82 5.89 -16.59
N LEU A 114 7.74 6.79 -16.99
CA LEU A 114 8.62 7.51 -16.08
C LEU A 114 7.83 8.50 -15.21
N ILE A 115 6.89 9.24 -15.81
CA ILE A 115 6.01 10.18 -15.12
C ILE A 115 5.04 9.45 -14.18
N ALA A 116 4.47 8.31 -14.60
CA ALA A 116 3.59 7.49 -13.78
C ALA A 116 4.31 6.86 -12.58
N ARG A 117 5.63 6.69 -12.65
CA ARG A 117 6.48 6.28 -11.52
C ARG A 117 6.83 7.41 -10.57
N GLN A 118 6.74 8.67 -11.01
CA GLN A 118 6.98 9.81 -10.12
C GLN A 118 5.79 10.00 -9.18
N VAL A 119 6.08 10.02 -7.88
CA VAL A 119 5.06 10.30 -6.88
C VAL A 119 4.81 11.80 -6.83
N ARG A 120 3.65 12.21 -7.33
CA ARG A 120 3.19 13.61 -7.31
C ARG A 120 2.41 13.87 -6.02
N VAL A 121 2.78 14.95 -5.33
CA VAL A 121 2.01 15.48 -4.20
C VAL A 121 1.29 16.73 -4.68
N ALA A 122 -0.04 16.67 -4.62
CA ALA A 122 -0.94 17.76 -4.96
C ALA A 122 -2.00 17.87 -3.87
N ARG A 123 -2.58 19.07 -3.73
CA ARG A 123 -3.62 19.34 -2.75
C ARG A 123 -4.85 18.48 -3.07
N GLN A 124 -5.37 17.79 -2.06
CA GLN A 124 -6.65 17.11 -2.13
C GLN A 124 -7.74 18.11 -1.72
N GLU A 125 -8.70 18.35 -2.60
CA GLU A 125 -9.71 19.41 -2.42
C GLU A 125 -10.87 18.97 -1.51
N SER A 126 -11.24 17.69 -1.55
CA SER A 126 -12.37 17.13 -0.79
C SER A 126 -11.90 16.06 0.20
N PRO A 127 -12.30 16.13 1.48
CA PRO A 127 -12.13 15.02 2.40
C PRO A 127 -13.06 13.87 2.00
N HIS A 128 -12.80 12.67 2.53
CA HIS A 128 -13.76 11.57 2.47
C HIS A 128 -14.81 11.69 3.59
N CYS A 129 -14.49 12.41 4.67
CA CYS A 129 -15.41 12.79 5.74
C CYS A 129 -16.03 14.17 5.45
N ASP A 130 -17.34 14.23 5.21
CA ASP A 130 -18.04 15.48 4.89
C ASP A 130 -18.16 16.42 6.10
N ALA A 131 -18.36 15.85 7.28
CA ALA A 131 -18.45 16.57 8.55
C ALA A 131 -18.11 15.69 9.76
N ALA A 132 -17.49 16.30 10.77
CA ALA A 132 -17.21 15.72 12.08
C ALA A 132 -18.04 16.43 13.15
N SER A 133 -18.96 15.71 13.77
CA SER A 133 -19.80 16.20 14.86
C SER A 133 -19.25 15.72 16.21
N PHE A 134 -18.94 16.64 17.12
CA PHE A 134 -18.42 16.29 18.44
C PHE A 134 -19.50 16.37 19.51
N ASP A 135 -19.56 15.37 20.40
CA ASP A 135 -20.36 15.48 21.61
C ASP A 135 -19.85 16.65 22.47
N ARG A 136 -20.78 17.52 22.86
CA ARG A 136 -20.47 18.76 23.59
C ARG A 136 -19.79 18.49 24.92
N ASP A 137 -20.27 17.51 25.69
CA ASP A 137 -19.76 17.27 27.04
C ASP A 137 -18.39 16.57 26.99
N ALA A 138 -18.21 15.62 26.07
CA ALA A 138 -16.93 14.95 25.84
C ALA A 138 -15.85 15.93 25.34
N ALA A 139 -16.18 16.76 24.34
CA ALA A 139 -15.26 17.78 23.84
C ALA A 139 -14.90 18.80 24.93
N HIS A 140 -15.88 19.26 25.71
CA HIS A 140 -15.66 20.17 26.83
C HIS A 140 -14.78 19.54 27.92
N ALA A 141 -14.99 18.27 28.26
CA ALA A 141 -14.18 17.57 29.27
C ALA A 141 -12.71 17.41 28.85
N PHE A 142 -12.43 17.27 27.56
CA PHE A 142 -11.06 17.29 27.02
C PHE A 142 -10.46 18.70 27.07
N GLN A 143 -11.19 19.70 26.58
CA GLN A 143 -10.78 21.11 26.60
C GLN A 143 -10.41 21.59 28.00
N LEU A 144 -11.31 21.39 28.97
CA LEU A 144 -11.13 21.85 30.35
C LEU A 144 -9.86 21.30 30.97
N TYR A 145 -9.55 20.03 30.74
CA TYR A 145 -8.33 19.43 31.30
C TYR A 145 -7.07 20.06 30.72
N VAL A 146 -7.05 20.27 29.41
CA VAL A 146 -5.91 20.86 28.71
C VAL A 146 -5.73 22.33 29.10
N ALA A 147 -6.82 23.08 29.20
CA ALA A 147 -6.81 24.49 29.59
C ALA A 147 -6.45 24.67 31.08
N ASP A 148 -7.19 24.05 32.00
CA ASP A 148 -7.09 24.32 33.42
C ASP A 148 -5.91 23.58 34.08
N THR A 149 -5.62 22.35 33.63
CA THR A 149 -4.62 21.51 34.29
C THR A 149 -3.27 21.55 33.61
N LEU A 150 -3.26 21.54 32.26
CA LEU A 150 -2.01 21.54 31.49
C LEU A 150 -1.60 22.94 31.02
N ALA A 151 -2.52 23.90 31.01
CA ALA A 151 -2.32 25.25 30.46
C ALA A 151 -1.70 25.23 29.04
N PHE A 152 -2.02 24.19 28.25
CA PHE A 152 -1.37 23.91 26.96
C PHE A 152 0.18 23.88 26.99
N ALA A 153 0.80 23.68 28.15
CA ALA A 153 2.27 23.64 28.27
C ALA A 153 2.87 22.34 27.69
N VAL A 154 2.08 21.27 27.67
CA VAL A 154 2.43 19.99 27.06
C VAL A 154 1.28 19.50 26.19
N LYS A 155 1.62 18.71 25.17
CA LYS A 155 0.63 18.08 24.30
C LYS A 155 -0.13 16.97 25.02
N ARG A 156 -1.39 16.81 24.66
CA ARG A 156 -2.28 15.73 25.09
C ARG A 156 -2.97 15.16 23.86
N ALA A 157 -3.20 13.86 23.85
CA ALA A 157 -3.80 13.15 22.74
C ALA A 157 -4.83 12.11 23.19
N GLY A 158 -5.71 11.72 22.28
CA GLY A 158 -6.76 10.74 22.53
C GLY A 158 -7.30 10.13 21.24
N PHE A 159 -7.99 9.00 21.38
CA PHE A 159 -8.73 8.36 20.31
C PHE A 159 -10.19 8.78 20.37
N LEU A 160 -10.73 9.13 19.21
CA LEU A 160 -12.12 9.53 19.05
C LEU A 160 -12.97 8.29 18.75
N TYR A 161 -14.02 8.09 19.52
CA TYR A 161 -14.96 6.98 19.33
C TYR A 161 -16.37 7.50 19.08
N GLY A 162 -17.08 6.80 18.21
CA GLY A 162 -18.44 7.11 17.84
C GLY A 162 -18.87 6.31 16.62
N HIS A 163 -19.60 6.92 15.70
CA HIS A 163 -20.17 6.22 14.56
C HIS A 163 -20.05 7.02 13.26
N VAL A 164 -20.04 6.29 12.14
CA VAL A 164 -19.99 6.86 10.80
C VAL A 164 -21.37 6.72 10.18
N ASP A 165 -21.98 7.84 9.78
CA ASP A 165 -23.16 7.84 8.94
C ASP A 165 -22.75 7.65 7.48
N GLN A 166 -22.99 6.46 6.96
CA GLN A 166 -22.65 6.08 5.58
C GLN A 166 -23.44 6.86 4.53
N ALA A 167 -24.63 7.38 4.85
CA ALA A 167 -25.45 8.10 3.88
C ALA A 167 -24.94 9.53 3.66
N SER A 168 -24.43 10.16 4.72
CA SER A 168 -23.94 11.54 4.71
C SER A 168 -22.41 11.65 4.78
N HIS A 169 -21.69 10.52 4.76
CA HIS A 169 -20.24 10.43 4.98
C HIS A 169 -19.74 11.28 6.15
N SER A 170 -20.57 11.38 7.20
CA SER A 170 -20.30 12.21 8.37
C SER A 170 -19.96 11.33 9.56
N VAL A 171 -19.11 11.84 10.44
CA VAL A 171 -18.68 11.14 11.65
C VAL A 171 -19.27 11.84 12.86
N ALA A 172 -19.95 11.10 13.72
CA ALA A 172 -20.34 11.56 15.05
C ALA A 172 -19.38 10.95 16.07
N ILE A 173 -18.76 11.80 16.89
CA ILE A 173 -17.84 11.44 17.97
C ILE A 173 -18.58 11.58 19.29
N ASP A 174 -18.79 10.47 19.99
CA ASP A 174 -19.56 10.38 21.22
C ASP A 174 -18.68 10.46 22.49
N PHE A 175 -17.43 9.99 22.42
CA PHE A 175 -16.48 10.10 23.54
C PHE A 175 -15.02 10.09 23.09
N VAL A 176 -14.12 10.50 23.99
CA VAL A 176 -12.67 10.51 23.78
C VAL A 176 -12.02 9.57 24.78
N TYR A 177 -11.29 8.55 24.30
CA TYR A 177 -10.44 7.72 25.14
C TYR A 177 -9.01 8.28 25.14
N GLU A 178 -8.46 8.54 26.33
CA GLU A 178 -7.10 9.05 26.48
C GLU A 178 -6.16 7.91 26.90
N PRO A 179 -5.33 7.35 25.99
CA PRO A 179 -4.42 6.27 26.34
C PRO A 179 -3.34 6.76 27.34
N PRO A 180 -2.66 5.83 28.04
CA PRO A 180 -1.49 6.17 28.84
C PRO A 180 -0.48 6.90 27.96
N GLN A 181 -0.01 8.07 28.41
CA GLN A 181 0.81 8.93 27.55
C GLN A 181 1.70 9.87 28.35
N GLN A 182 2.77 10.34 27.71
CA GLN A 182 3.64 11.41 28.20
C GLN A 182 3.68 12.54 27.19
N GLY A 183 3.13 13.69 27.59
CA GLY A 183 3.19 14.91 26.81
C GLY A 183 4.53 15.63 26.95
N SER A 184 5.02 16.18 25.85
CA SER A 184 6.04 17.22 25.80
C SER A 184 5.51 18.43 25.02
N GLU A 185 6.30 19.48 24.86
CA GLU A 185 5.96 20.62 23.99
C GLU A 185 5.78 20.19 22.53
N ASP A 186 6.64 19.28 22.06
CA ASP A 186 6.72 18.90 20.64
C ASP A 186 5.81 17.71 20.27
N ALA A 187 5.54 16.78 21.20
CA ALA A 187 4.83 15.54 20.89
C ALA A 187 4.06 14.98 22.10
N ALA A 188 3.02 14.19 21.82
CA ALA A 188 2.40 13.30 22.80
C ALA A 188 2.86 11.87 22.52
N ALA A 189 3.72 11.32 23.40
CA ALA A 189 4.16 9.94 23.30
C ALA A 189 3.09 9.02 23.91
N LEU A 190 2.47 8.19 23.08
CA LEU A 190 1.44 7.23 23.50
C LEU A 190 2.08 5.93 23.95
N PHE A 191 1.76 5.45 25.15
CA PHE A 191 2.12 4.14 25.65
C PHE A 191 0.91 3.22 25.48
N ARG A 192 0.85 2.56 24.32
CA ARG A 192 -0.24 1.62 23.95
C ARG A 192 -0.30 0.48 24.98
N ASP A 193 -1.50 0.23 25.49
CA ASP A 193 -1.79 -0.85 26.44
C ASP A 193 -2.81 -1.78 25.79
N PRO A 194 -2.37 -2.92 25.20
CA PRO A 194 -3.27 -3.81 24.48
C PRO A 194 -4.40 -4.38 25.32
N ASP A 195 -4.20 -4.56 26.63
CA ASP A 195 -5.21 -5.11 27.53
C ASP A 195 -6.28 -4.06 27.82
N GLU A 196 -5.89 -2.81 28.11
CA GLU A 196 -6.84 -1.71 28.27
C GLU A 196 -7.58 -1.38 26.96
N GLU A 197 -6.86 -1.34 25.83
CA GLU A 197 -7.44 -1.08 24.52
C GLU A 197 -8.45 -2.16 24.11
N ALA A 198 -8.21 -3.43 24.45
CA ALA A 198 -9.19 -4.49 24.23
C ALA A 198 -10.50 -4.24 25.00
N LEU A 199 -10.43 -3.70 26.22
CA LEU A 199 -11.62 -3.31 26.98
C LEU A 199 -12.33 -2.13 26.31
N VAL A 200 -11.59 -1.12 25.87
CA VAL A 200 -12.13 0.05 25.17
C VAL A 200 -12.87 -0.36 23.89
N GLU A 201 -12.25 -1.22 23.07
CA GLU A 201 -12.86 -1.72 21.84
C GLU A 201 -14.09 -2.60 22.13
N ALA A 202 -14.07 -3.42 23.18
CA ALA A 202 -15.23 -4.21 23.59
C ALA A 202 -16.41 -3.33 24.06
N ILE A 203 -16.13 -2.28 24.84
CA ILE A 203 -17.15 -1.29 25.25
C ILE A 203 -17.71 -0.57 24.03
N ALA A 204 -16.83 -0.05 23.16
CA ALA A 204 -17.23 0.65 21.94
C ALA A 204 -18.11 -0.24 21.06
N ALA A 205 -17.71 -1.49 20.83
CA ALA A 205 -18.49 -2.45 20.05
C ALA A 205 -19.87 -2.72 20.67
N GLY A 206 -19.96 -2.90 21.99
CA GLY A 206 -21.23 -3.07 22.69
C GLY A 206 -22.14 -1.82 22.68
N LEU A 207 -21.54 -0.63 22.59
CA LEU A 207 -22.26 0.63 22.35
C LEU A 207 -22.67 0.83 20.89
N GLY A 208 -22.22 -0.03 19.97
CA GLY A 208 -22.40 0.14 18.52
C GLY A 208 -21.54 1.27 17.94
N MET A 209 -20.45 1.59 18.62
CA MET A 209 -19.47 2.60 18.25
C MET A 209 -18.17 1.93 17.80
N ARG A 210 -17.28 2.72 17.20
CA ARG A 210 -15.95 2.30 16.78
C ARG A 210 -14.98 3.47 16.92
N ARG A 211 -13.68 3.17 16.86
CA ARG A 211 -12.66 4.19 16.69
C ARG A 211 -12.81 4.87 15.32
N VAL A 212 -13.00 6.19 15.33
CA VAL A 212 -13.28 7.01 14.13
C VAL A 212 -12.26 8.12 13.92
N GLY A 213 -11.38 8.38 14.88
CA GLY A 213 -10.43 9.45 14.74
C GLY A 213 -9.39 9.53 15.84
N PHE A 214 -8.58 10.58 15.74
CA PHE A 214 -7.53 10.94 16.68
C PHE A 214 -7.62 12.42 17.00
N ILE A 215 -7.42 12.77 18.27
CA ILE A 215 -7.40 14.16 18.73
C ILE A 215 -6.07 14.43 19.42
N PHE A 216 -5.50 15.61 19.19
CA PHE A 216 -4.36 16.08 19.97
C PHE A 216 -4.37 17.59 20.15
N THR A 217 -3.61 18.06 21.14
CA THR A 217 -3.47 19.48 21.43
C THR A 217 -2.16 20.02 20.87
N GLN A 218 -2.15 21.31 20.56
CA GLN A 218 -0.92 22.04 20.28
C GLN A 218 -0.44 22.76 21.53
N ALA A 219 0.84 22.63 21.85
CA ALA A 219 1.40 23.33 23.00
C ALA A 219 1.56 24.84 22.71
N VAL A 220 1.35 25.67 23.72
CA VAL A 220 1.65 27.10 23.70
C VAL A 220 3.16 27.24 23.89
N GLY A 221 3.84 27.76 22.87
CA GLY A 221 5.32 27.80 22.86
C GLY A 221 5.98 27.85 21.48
N ARG A 222 5.19 27.77 20.38
CA ARG A 222 5.70 27.91 19.00
C ARG A 222 6.77 29.00 18.93
N LYS A 223 8.00 28.63 18.56
CA LYS A 223 9.17 29.53 18.54
C LYS A 223 8.77 30.87 17.91
N ALA A 224 8.94 31.96 18.66
CA ALA A 224 8.65 33.31 18.18
C ALA A 224 9.42 33.59 16.89
N GLY A 225 8.72 33.99 15.83
CA GLY A 225 9.29 34.26 14.50
C GLY A 225 9.14 33.12 13.48
N THR A 226 8.59 31.97 13.87
CA THR A 226 8.15 30.94 12.91
C THR A 226 6.82 31.37 12.29
N ALA A 227 6.72 31.37 10.96
CA ALA A 227 5.45 31.67 10.30
C ALA A 227 4.35 30.71 10.77
N GLU A 228 3.12 31.20 10.81
CA GLU A 228 1.94 30.43 11.21
C GLU A 228 1.82 29.16 10.36
N TYR A 229 1.64 28.02 11.02
CA TYR A 229 1.41 26.72 10.39
C TYR A 229 0.29 25.98 11.08
N THR A 230 -0.44 25.15 10.35
CA THR A 230 -1.56 24.39 10.93
C THR A 230 -1.04 23.16 11.70
N MET A 231 -0.21 22.33 11.07
CA MET A 231 0.45 21.19 11.71
C MET A 231 1.95 21.16 11.40
N SER A 232 2.73 20.80 12.40
CA SER A 232 4.16 20.51 12.26
C SER A 232 4.39 19.17 11.57
N GLY A 233 5.59 18.95 11.01
CA GLY A 233 5.92 17.68 10.37
C GLY A 233 5.81 16.47 11.31
N ARG A 234 6.07 16.66 12.61
CA ARG A 234 5.86 15.63 13.65
C ARG A 234 4.38 15.29 13.83
N GLU A 235 3.52 16.30 13.84
CA GLU A 235 2.06 16.12 13.97
C GLU A 235 1.46 15.49 12.73
N VAL A 236 1.90 15.90 11.53
CA VAL A 236 1.49 15.26 10.26
C VAL A 236 1.86 13.78 10.27
N LEU A 237 3.08 13.45 10.69
CA LEU A 237 3.53 12.06 10.76
C LEU A 237 2.68 11.24 11.73
N GLN A 238 2.42 11.76 12.93
CA GLN A 238 1.57 11.09 13.93
C GLN A 238 0.13 10.94 13.43
N ALA A 239 -0.45 11.99 12.85
CA ALA A 239 -1.79 11.94 12.28
C ALA A 239 -1.91 10.93 11.12
N ALA A 240 -0.91 10.86 10.25
CA ALA A 240 -0.85 9.89 9.16
C ALA A 240 -0.72 8.45 9.67
N GLU A 241 0.06 8.23 10.73
CA GLU A 241 0.17 6.94 11.41
C GLU A 241 -1.19 6.49 11.98
N MET A 242 -1.84 7.36 12.77
CA MET A 242 -3.12 7.05 13.39
C MET A 242 -4.22 6.83 12.33
N GLN A 243 -4.26 7.63 11.26
CA GLN A 243 -5.20 7.43 10.16
C GLN A 243 -4.93 6.14 9.38
N ALA A 244 -3.66 5.78 9.18
CA ALA A 244 -3.29 4.52 8.53
C ALA A 244 -3.72 3.30 9.36
N GLU A 245 -3.62 3.38 10.69
CA GLU A 245 -4.06 2.35 11.64
C GLU A 245 -5.60 2.27 11.73
N GLY A 246 -6.28 3.41 11.69
CA GLY A 246 -7.73 3.52 11.81
C GLY A 246 -8.54 2.76 10.76
N GLY A 247 -8.00 2.70 9.53
CA GLY A 247 -8.52 1.82 8.47
C GLY A 247 -9.92 2.15 7.95
N ILE A 248 -10.42 3.37 8.20
CA ILE A 248 -11.68 3.89 7.64
C ILE A 248 -11.41 5.07 6.70
N PRO A 249 -12.21 5.24 5.63
CA PRO A 249 -12.06 6.39 4.75
C PRO A 249 -12.45 7.69 5.44
N GLU A 250 -13.46 7.71 6.31
CA GLU A 250 -13.96 8.93 6.97
C GLU A 250 -13.14 9.33 8.22
N TRP A 251 -11.91 8.85 8.37
CA TRP A 251 -11.09 9.13 9.55
C TRP A 251 -10.90 10.63 9.81
N VAL A 252 -11.08 11.04 11.07
CA VAL A 252 -10.95 12.43 11.49
C VAL A 252 -9.74 12.63 12.40
N THR A 253 -8.93 13.63 12.10
CA THR A 253 -7.87 14.16 12.96
C THR A 253 -8.29 15.52 13.50
N ALA A 254 -8.54 15.61 14.81
CA ALA A 254 -8.90 16.84 15.49
C ALA A 254 -7.67 17.49 16.16
N VAL A 255 -7.55 18.80 16.02
CA VAL A 255 -6.50 19.61 16.64
C VAL A 255 -7.15 20.61 17.58
N VAL A 256 -6.68 20.63 18.82
CA VAL A 256 -7.13 21.60 19.83
C VAL A 256 -6.01 22.59 20.07
N LYS A 257 -6.29 23.87 19.83
CA LYS A 257 -5.32 24.96 19.98
C LYS A 257 -5.88 26.05 20.88
N LEU A 258 -4.98 26.80 21.52
CA LEU A 258 -5.32 27.99 22.27
C LEU A 258 -5.11 29.20 21.36
N ASP A 259 -6.20 29.89 21.00
CA ASP A 259 -6.15 31.15 20.29
C ASP A 259 -6.26 32.29 21.31
N VAL A 260 -5.22 33.13 21.37
CA VAL A 260 -5.23 34.31 22.24
C VAL A 260 -5.72 35.49 21.40
N ALA A 261 -6.93 35.96 21.70
CA ALA A 261 -7.52 37.13 21.06
C ALA A 261 -6.72 38.41 21.40
N GLU A 262 -6.90 39.45 20.58
CA GLU A 262 -6.17 40.73 20.70
C GLU A 262 -6.41 41.44 22.05
N ASP A 263 -7.54 41.16 22.71
CA ASP A 263 -7.90 41.68 24.04
C ASP A 263 -7.27 40.88 25.20
N GLY A 264 -6.49 39.84 24.88
CA GLY A 264 -5.86 38.95 25.85
C GLY A 264 -6.78 37.84 26.36
N ALA A 265 -8.01 37.71 25.84
CA ALA A 265 -8.86 36.56 26.12
C ALA A 265 -8.30 35.32 25.40
N ALA A 266 -8.12 34.23 26.13
CA ALA A 266 -7.69 32.96 25.56
C ALA A 266 -8.92 32.09 25.29
N ASP A 267 -9.15 31.74 24.03
CA ASP A 267 -10.22 30.85 23.60
C ASP A 267 -9.64 29.54 23.06
N VAL A 268 -10.35 28.44 23.28
CA VAL A 268 -9.89 27.11 22.83
C VAL A 268 -10.58 26.76 21.53
N HIS A 269 -9.82 26.69 20.44
CA HIS A 269 -10.33 26.41 19.11
C HIS A 269 -10.15 24.95 18.70
N PHE A 270 -11.14 24.42 17.97
CA PHE A 270 -11.12 23.07 17.39
C PHE A 270 -10.97 23.18 15.88
N GLU A 271 -9.98 22.49 15.34
CA GLU A 271 -9.86 22.28 13.91
C GLU A 271 -9.93 20.79 13.61
N ALA A 272 -10.53 20.42 12.48
CA ALA A 272 -10.67 19.04 12.06
C ALA A 272 -10.12 18.89 10.65
N PHE A 273 -9.32 17.85 10.46
CA PHE A 273 -8.66 17.55 9.21
C PHE A 273 -8.75 16.06 8.94
N GLN A 274 -8.61 15.74 7.66
CA GLN A 274 -8.26 14.41 7.21
C GLN A 274 -6.89 14.49 6.53
N MET A 275 -6.02 13.53 6.80
CA MET A 275 -4.77 13.43 6.05
C MET A 275 -5.10 12.99 4.63
N SER A 276 -4.56 13.71 3.65
CA SER A 276 -4.75 13.38 2.23
C SER A 276 -4.32 11.94 1.93
N ASP A 277 -4.93 11.35 0.90
CA ASP A 277 -4.64 9.97 0.48
C ASP A 277 -3.16 9.80 0.13
N ILE A 278 -2.54 10.83 -0.44
CA ILE A 278 -1.12 10.85 -0.74
C ILE A 278 -0.26 10.83 0.52
N CYS A 279 -0.63 11.58 1.57
CA CYS A 279 0.07 11.57 2.85
C CYS A 279 0.07 10.16 3.47
N VAL A 280 -1.11 9.56 3.58
CA VAL A 280 -1.28 8.22 4.15
C VAL A 280 -0.53 7.17 3.33
N ARG A 281 -0.53 7.29 2.00
CA ARG A 281 0.24 6.40 1.12
C ARG A 281 1.75 6.55 1.35
N LEU A 282 2.27 7.78 1.36
CA LEU A 282 3.68 8.05 1.60
C LEU A 282 4.14 7.52 2.98
N PHE A 283 3.27 7.61 3.99
CA PHE A 283 3.52 7.02 5.30
C PHE A 283 3.61 5.49 5.23
N LYS A 284 2.61 4.82 4.66
CA LYS A 284 2.56 3.35 4.52
C LYS A 284 3.74 2.80 3.72
N GLU A 285 4.23 3.54 2.73
CA GLU A 285 5.40 3.17 1.94
C GLU A 285 6.74 3.54 2.63
N GLY A 286 6.71 4.18 3.80
CA GLY A 286 7.88 4.53 4.60
C GLY A 286 8.72 5.68 4.03
N TRP A 287 8.12 6.58 3.24
CA TRP A 287 8.82 7.68 2.56
C TRP A 287 9.18 8.84 3.49
N PHE A 288 8.46 9.04 4.60
CA PHE A 288 8.77 10.09 5.56
C PHE A 288 10.12 9.84 6.26
N VAL A 289 10.87 10.92 6.47
CA VAL A 289 11.96 10.96 7.44
C VAL A 289 11.35 11.16 8.82
N THR A 290 11.67 10.28 9.77
CA THR A 290 11.08 10.24 11.11
C THR A 290 11.97 10.87 12.18
N GLU A 291 13.22 11.17 11.83
CA GLU A 291 14.18 11.85 12.69
C GLU A 291 14.06 13.35 12.48
N PHE A 292 13.77 14.11 13.53
CA PHE A 292 13.61 15.56 13.48
C PHE A 292 14.69 16.23 14.34
N GLY A 293 15.41 17.18 13.78
CA GLY A 293 16.40 18.02 14.46
C GLY A 293 15.76 19.26 15.12
N GLU A 294 16.49 19.92 16.02
CA GLU A 294 16.04 21.15 16.70
C GLU A 294 15.92 22.37 15.77
N ASP A 295 16.68 22.34 14.65
CA ASP A 295 16.75 23.39 13.62
C ASP A 295 15.92 23.08 12.37
N ASP A 296 15.19 21.95 12.35
CA ASP A 296 14.34 21.59 11.22
C ASP A 296 13.15 22.57 11.13
N ASP A 297 12.77 22.95 9.90
CA ASP A 297 11.57 23.77 9.69
C ASP A 297 10.31 22.95 9.98
N PRO A 298 9.50 23.32 11.00
CA PRO A 298 8.32 22.54 11.37
C PRO A 298 7.25 22.53 10.27
N ARG A 299 7.27 23.49 9.34
CA ARG A 299 6.27 23.67 8.27
C ARG A 299 6.35 22.63 7.16
N VAL A 300 7.46 21.89 7.10
CA VAL A 300 7.70 20.92 6.04
C VAL A 300 7.90 19.53 6.61
N SER A 301 7.47 18.54 5.82
CA SER A 301 7.78 17.14 6.05
C SER A 301 8.88 16.70 5.08
N ARG A 302 9.93 16.08 5.63
CA ARG A 302 11.07 15.58 4.84
C ARG A 302 10.81 14.17 4.31
N MET A 303 11.19 13.93 3.06
CA MET A 303 11.02 12.69 2.33
C MET A 303 12.38 12.01 2.08
N LYS A 304 12.41 10.69 2.15
CA LYS A 304 13.59 9.86 1.84
C LYS A 304 13.87 9.77 0.34
N LYS A 305 12.86 10.04 -0.49
CA LYS A 305 12.90 9.98 -1.95
C LYS A 305 12.34 11.26 -2.54
N ASP A 306 12.70 11.55 -3.78
CA ASP A 306 12.19 12.72 -4.49
C ASP A 306 10.70 12.55 -4.82
N VAL A 307 9.93 13.58 -4.49
CA VAL A 307 8.50 13.72 -4.83
C VAL A 307 8.32 14.96 -5.69
N VAL A 308 7.35 14.93 -6.58
CA VAL A 308 7.04 16.07 -7.46
C VAL A 308 5.97 16.94 -6.81
N VAL A 309 6.31 18.17 -6.44
CA VAL A 309 5.39 19.20 -5.92
C VAL A 309 5.38 20.37 -6.89
N GLY A 310 4.21 20.75 -7.42
CA GLY A 310 4.11 21.86 -8.36
C GLY A 310 4.99 21.73 -9.61
N GLY A 311 5.28 20.49 -10.04
CA GLY A 311 6.15 20.20 -11.19
C GLY A 311 7.65 20.23 -10.91
N LYS A 312 8.07 20.37 -9.65
CA LYS A 312 9.49 20.31 -9.23
C LYS A 312 9.74 19.10 -8.35
N ASP A 313 10.87 18.43 -8.57
CA ASP A 313 11.36 17.38 -7.68
C ASP A 313 11.89 18.03 -6.38
N THR A 314 11.38 17.58 -5.24
CA THR A 314 11.78 18.04 -3.91
C THR A 314 11.75 16.89 -2.91
N ARG A 315 12.46 17.06 -1.79
CA ARG A 315 12.37 16.18 -0.61
C ARG A 315 11.71 16.85 0.57
N GLU A 316 11.39 18.13 0.46
CA GLU A 316 10.66 18.89 1.47
C GLU A 316 9.32 19.26 0.90
N VAL A 317 8.26 18.83 1.58
CA VAL A 317 6.87 19.07 1.20
C VAL A 317 6.24 19.92 2.28
N ASP A 318 5.63 21.04 1.89
CA ASP A 318 4.83 21.86 2.79
C ASP A 318 3.67 21.03 3.35
N ASN A 319 3.51 21.05 4.68
CA ASN A 319 2.55 20.23 5.40
C ASN A 319 1.11 20.51 4.96
N ASP A 320 0.79 21.72 4.50
CA ASP A 320 -0.55 22.09 4.05
C ASP A 320 -1.03 21.26 2.85
N PHE A 321 -0.12 20.71 2.04
CA PHE A 321 -0.50 19.77 0.97
C PHE A 321 -1.08 18.46 1.49
N PHE A 322 -0.81 18.13 2.76
CA PHE A 322 -1.29 16.91 3.38
C PHE A 322 -2.59 17.09 4.15
N LEU A 323 -3.00 18.33 4.42
CA LEU A 323 -4.17 18.63 5.25
C LEU A 323 -5.40 18.86 4.39
N VAL A 324 -6.46 18.10 4.65
CA VAL A 324 -7.77 18.27 4.02
C VAL A 324 -8.78 18.70 5.08
N PRO A 325 -9.26 19.95 5.11
CA PRO A 325 -10.16 20.43 6.14
C PRO A 325 -11.49 19.67 6.17
N VAL A 326 -11.99 19.38 7.37
CA VAL A 326 -13.29 18.73 7.62
C VAL A 326 -14.19 19.71 8.35
N LYS A 327 -15.48 19.77 7.96
CA LYS A 327 -16.45 20.65 8.61
C LYS A 327 -16.74 20.17 10.03
N ILE A 328 -16.81 21.08 10.99
CA ILE A 328 -17.11 20.76 12.38
C ILE A 328 -18.56 21.12 12.69
N SER A 329 -19.23 20.24 13.43
CA SER A 329 -20.49 20.51 14.11
C SER A 329 -20.47 19.92 15.52
N ASP A 330 -21.53 20.13 16.28
CA ASP A 330 -21.70 19.55 17.61
C ASP A 330 -23.02 18.79 17.73
N HIS A 331 -23.10 17.91 18.71
CA HIS A 331 -24.33 17.22 19.08
C HIS A 331 -24.37 16.95 20.59
N GLN A 332 -25.44 16.30 21.04
CA GLN A 332 -25.52 15.72 22.38
C GLN A 332 -25.69 14.22 22.24
N GLY A 333 -24.68 13.47 22.65
CA GLY A 333 -24.64 12.02 22.65
C GLY A 333 -25.48 11.40 23.77
N PRO A 334 -25.65 10.07 23.75
CA PRO A 334 -26.44 9.34 24.75
C PRO A 334 -25.69 9.09 26.05
N LEU A 335 -24.37 9.23 26.04
CA LEU A 335 -23.48 9.03 27.20
C LEU A 335 -23.33 10.33 27.99
N SER A 336 -23.13 10.21 29.30
CA SER A 336 -22.67 11.32 30.13
C SER A 336 -21.15 11.36 30.16
N SER A 337 -20.58 12.55 30.35
CA SER A 337 -19.14 12.78 30.51
C SER A 337 -18.84 13.38 31.89
N SER A 338 -19.38 12.76 32.95
CA SER A 338 -19.35 13.30 34.31
C SER A 338 -18.47 12.50 35.29
N PHE A 339 -18.02 11.33 34.85
CA PHE A 339 -17.08 10.50 35.58
C PHE A 339 -15.63 10.94 35.32
N PRO A 340 -14.70 10.77 36.29
CA PRO A 340 -13.29 11.09 36.08
C PRO A 340 -12.66 10.24 34.97
N ILE A 341 -11.91 10.89 34.09
CA ILE A 341 -11.23 10.29 32.94
C ILE A 341 -9.90 9.66 33.37
N GLU A 342 -9.62 8.46 32.88
CA GLU A 342 -8.39 7.70 33.08
C GLU A 342 -7.12 8.40 32.56
N ASN A 343 -5.96 7.92 32.99
CA ASN A 343 -4.64 8.34 32.47
C ASN A 343 -4.35 9.85 32.58
N ARG A 344 -5.12 10.59 33.39
CA ARG A 344 -4.87 11.97 33.80
C ARG A 344 -4.08 12.02 35.11
N ILE A 345 -3.65 13.22 35.53
CA ILE A 345 -2.84 13.42 36.74
C ILE A 345 -3.51 12.79 37.99
N THR A 346 -4.82 12.95 38.12
CA THR A 346 -5.58 12.32 39.20
C THR A 346 -6.06 10.94 38.78
N ARG A 347 -5.65 9.91 39.54
CA ARG A 347 -6.07 8.54 39.28
C ARG A 347 -7.55 8.34 39.62
N VAL A 348 -8.25 7.61 38.76
CA VAL A 348 -9.62 7.16 39.01
C VAL A 348 -9.60 6.09 40.11
N THR A 349 -10.50 6.19 41.08
CA THR A 349 -10.60 5.28 42.23
C THR A 349 -12.02 4.75 42.40
N LEU A 350 -12.20 3.64 43.12
CA LEU A 350 -13.53 3.12 43.47
C LEU A 350 -14.35 4.12 44.32
N LYS A 351 -13.69 5.03 45.05
CA LYS A 351 -14.36 6.13 45.75
C LYS A 351 -15.05 7.09 44.77
N ALA A 352 -14.49 7.30 43.58
CA ALA A 352 -15.13 8.08 42.53
C ALA A 352 -16.41 7.38 42.03
N LEU A 353 -16.38 6.05 41.89
CA LEU A 353 -17.57 5.24 41.57
C LEU A 353 -18.67 5.43 42.61
N LYS A 354 -18.35 5.31 43.90
CA LYS A 354 -19.30 5.57 44.99
C LYS A 354 -19.91 6.96 44.94
N ASN A 355 -19.06 7.99 44.87
CA ASN A 355 -19.50 9.37 44.80
C ASN A 355 -20.39 9.63 43.57
N HIS A 356 -20.10 8.98 42.43
CA HIS A 356 -20.91 9.09 41.22
C HIS A 356 -22.28 8.45 41.39
N LEU A 357 -22.35 7.22 41.90
CA LEU A 357 -23.62 6.51 42.14
C LEU A 357 -24.49 7.23 43.17
N ASP A 358 -23.89 7.81 44.22
CA ASP A 358 -24.60 8.59 45.23
C ASP A 358 -25.21 9.88 44.65
N ARG A 359 -24.46 10.59 43.79
CA ARG A 359 -24.96 11.80 43.10
C ARG A 359 -26.08 11.47 42.10
N THR A 360 -25.99 10.34 41.43
CA THR A 360 -26.92 9.92 40.36
C THR A 360 -28.02 8.98 40.84
N LYS A 361 -28.17 8.76 42.16
CA LYS A 361 -29.16 7.84 42.76
C LYS A 361 -30.62 8.09 42.37
N HIS A 362 -30.94 9.29 41.91
CA HIS A 362 -32.27 9.68 41.48
C HIS A 362 -32.62 9.19 40.06
N LEU A 363 -31.61 8.76 39.28
CA LEU A 363 -31.78 8.26 37.92
C LEU A 363 -31.97 6.73 37.90
N PRO A 364 -32.55 6.15 36.84
CA PRO A 364 -32.52 4.71 36.61
C PRO A 364 -31.08 4.18 36.55
N PHE A 365 -30.85 2.94 37.02
CA PHE A 365 -29.50 2.39 37.13
C PHE A 365 -28.70 2.45 35.82
N VAL A 366 -29.33 2.09 34.68
CA VAL A 366 -28.70 2.16 33.36
C VAL A 366 -28.16 3.56 33.02
N ARG A 367 -28.88 4.62 33.40
CA ARG A 367 -28.45 6.01 33.20
C ARG A 367 -27.27 6.40 34.09
N ARG A 368 -27.16 5.82 35.28
CA ARG A 368 -26.03 6.05 36.20
C ARG A 368 -24.72 5.50 35.65
N ILE A 369 -24.80 4.39 34.91
CA ILE A 369 -23.64 3.73 34.29
C ILE A 369 -23.44 4.10 32.82
N SER A 370 -24.28 4.99 32.25
CA SER A 370 -24.17 5.46 30.86
C SER A 370 -23.04 6.49 30.70
N ASP A 371 -21.83 6.12 31.11
CA ASP A 371 -20.61 6.95 31.01
C ASP A 371 -19.46 6.03 30.60
N PHE A 372 -18.78 6.37 29.50
CA PHE A 372 -17.72 5.51 28.96
C PHE A 372 -16.58 5.28 29.97
N HIS A 373 -16.13 6.32 30.65
CA HIS A 373 -15.01 6.24 31.57
C HIS A 373 -15.37 5.44 32.83
N LEU A 374 -16.65 5.49 33.24
CA LEU A 374 -17.17 4.61 34.28
C LEU A 374 -17.19 3.15 33.80
N LEU A 375 -17.69 2.88 32.59
CA LEU A 375 -17.71 1.52 32.02
C LEU A 375 -16.29 0.95 31.92
N LEU A 376 -15.30 1.76 31.54
CA LEU A 376 -13.90 1.35 31.48
C LEU A 376 -13.35 0.98 32.87
N LEU A 377 -13.69 1.73 33.92
CA LEU A 377 -13.33 1.37 35.29
C LEU A 377 -13.95 0.02 35.69
N LEU A 378 -15.22 -0.22 35.36
CA LEU A 378 -15.91 -1.48 35.68
C LEU A 378 -15.33 -2.66 34.88
N ALA A 379 -15.01 -2.44 33.61
CA ALA A 379 -14.47 -3.45 32.71
C ALA A 379 -13.18 -4.09 33.22
N ARG A 380 -12.39 -3.37 34.02
CA ARG A 380 -11.18 -3.91 34.69
C ARG A 380 -11.47 -5.03 35.69
N PHE A 381 -12.72 -5.21 36.11
CA PHE A 381 -13.14 -6.23 37.09
C PHE A 381 -14.11 -7.25 36.50
N LEU A 382 -14.37 -7.18 35.19
CA LEU A 382 -15.39 -7.96 34.49
C LEU A 382 -14.76 -8.79 33.36
N ASP A 383 -15.44 -9.85 32.92
CA ASP A 383 -14.98 -10.60 31.75
C ASP A 383 -15.19 -9.79 30.46
N VAL A 384 -14.11 -9.58 29.72
CA VAL A 384 -14.11 -8.77 28.49
C VAL A 384 -14.98 -9.36 27.37
N ASN A 385 -15.16 -10.68 27.34
CA ASN A 385 -15.86 -11.37 26.25
C ASN A 385 -17.36 -11.53 26.54
N ALA A 386 -17.77 -11.53 27.81
CA ALA A 386 -19.15 -11.79 28.21
C ALA A 386 -19.80 -10.58 28.92
N ASP A 387 -19.18 -10.08 29.98
CA ASP A 387 -19.81 -9.11 30.88
C ASP A 387 -19.77 -7.69 30.31
N VAL A 388 -18.61 -7.29 29.78
CA VAL A 388 -18.40 -5.94 29.22
C VAL A 388 -19.35 -5.65 28.05
N PRO A 389 -19.49 -6.53 27.04
CA PRO A 389 -20.42 -6.31 25.94
C PRO A 389 -21.88 -6.27 26.42
N THR A 390 -22.24 -7.11 27.40
CA THR A 390 -23.61 -7.16 27.94
C THR A 390 -23.99 -5.85 28.64
N LEU A 391 -23.09 -5.27 29.43
CA LEU A 391 -23.33 -3.98 30.08
C LEU A 391 -23.39 -2.83 29.07
N ALA A 392 -22.47 -2.81 28.10
CA ALA A 392 -22.46 -1.81 27.04
C ALA A 392 -23.74 -1.87 26.19
N GLU A 393 -24.23 -3.07 25.86
CA GLU A 393 -25.51 -3.24 25.13
C GLU A 393 -26.70 -2.72 25.96
N CYS A 394 -26.70 -2.93 27.28
CA CYS A 394 -27.74 -2.36 28.14
C CYS A 394 -27.73 -0.82 28.10
N VAL A 395 -26.55 -0.20 28.10
CA VAL A 395 -26.39 1.25 27.95
C VAL A 395 -26.84 1.70 26.57
N GLN A 396 -26.46 1.01 25.50
CA GLN A 396 -26.86 1.33 24.13
C GLN A 396 -28.39 1.33 23.98
N LYS A 397 -29.05 0.28 24.45
CA LYS A 397 -30.50 0.09 24.32
C LYS A 397 -31.31 0.79 25.41
N GLN A 398 -30.63 1.40 26.39
CA GLN A 398 -31.23 1.97 27.60
C GLN A 398 -32.17 0.98 28.29
N SER A 399 -31.76 -0.30 28.36
CA SER A 399 -32.55 -1.40 28.92
C SER A 399 -32.24 -1.64 30.39
N SER A 400 -33.05 -2.50 31.03
CA SER A 400 -32.81 -2.89 32.42
C SER A 400 -31.49 -3.64 32.56
N VAL A 401 -30.65 -3.22 33.50
CA VAL A 401 -29.40 -3.91 33.84
C VAL A 401 -29.73 -5.13 34.70
N PRO A 402 -29.21 -6.33 34.43
CA PRO A 402 -29.44 -7.51 35.26
C PRO A 402 -29.05 -7.27 36.73
N GLU A 403 -29.87 -7.75 37.68
CA GLU A 403 -29.69 -7.52 39.12
C GLU A 403 -28.31 -7.94 39.62
N GLY A 404 -27.74 -9.02 39.08
CA GLY A 404 -26.40 -9.49 39.43
C GLY A 404 -25.31 -8.44 39.18
N TYR A 405 -25.37 -7.73 38.05
CA TYR A 405 -24.43 -6.65 37.77
C TYR A 405 -24.68 -5.42 38.65
N GLN A 406 -25.94 -5.10 38.94
CA GLN A 406 -26.26 -3.98 39.83
C GLN A 406 -25.63 -4.19 41.22
N LEU A 407 -25.84 -5.38 41.80
CA LEU A 407 -25.28 -5.76 43.09
C LEU A 407 -23.74 -5.77 43.08
N LEU A 408 -23.13 -6.27 42.00
CA LEU A 408 -21.67 -6.29 41.86
C LEU A 408 -21.10 -4.87 41.83
N ILE A 409 -21.67 -3.98 41.02
CA ILE A 409 -21.24 -2.59 40.90
C ILE A 409 -21.44 -1.83 42.22
N GLU A 410 -22.58 -2.02 42.88
CA GLU A 410 -22.83 -1.42 44.20
C GLU A 410 -21.87 -1.96 45.26
N SER A 411 -21.53 -3.25 45.23
CA SER A 411 -20.54 -3.85 46.11
C SER A 411 -19.13 -3.27 45.88
N MET A 412 -18.74 -3.05 44.63
CA MET A 412 -17.47 -2.41 44.29
C MET A 412 -17.41 -0.96 44.80
N ALA A 413 -18.51 -0.23 44.67
CA ALA A 413 -18.64 1.12 45.21
C ALA A 413 -18.61 1.12 46.75
N ALA A 414 -19.22 0.13 47.40
CA ALA A 414 -19.24 0.03 48.86
C ALA A 414 -17.88 -0.36 49.46
N ALA A 415 -17.03 -1.07 48.72
CA ALA A 415 -15.70 -1.50 49.13
C ALA A 415 -14.64 -0.38 49.17
N SER A 416 -14.99 0.86 48.75
CA SER A 416 -14.09 2.01 48.65
C SER A 416 -13.85 2.77 49.95
#